data_AF-A0A6C0LE20-F1
#
_entry.id   AF-A0A6C0LE20-F1
#
_cell.length_a   1.000
_cell.length_b   1.000
_cell.length_c   1.000
_cell.angle_alpha   90.00
_cell.angle_beta   90.00
_cell.angle_gamma   90.00
#
_symmetry.space_group_name_H-M   'P 1'
#
loop_
_entity.id
_entity.type
_entity.pdbx_description
1 polymer ?
#
loop_
_entity_poly.entity_id
_entity_poly.type
_entity_poly.pdbx_seq_one_letter_code
_entity_poly.pdbx_strand_id
1 'polypeptide(L)'
;MDINNCIDLCVINNTDYDISLVVFKILEGKYRYISNNAWEYLNKDNKWVSDIKQNNFKYSIKTEVYTYFIKRAIELCDKTGDTNIISGKLLDISSKLKEDKYISMIIKESRQFFINE
;
A
#
# COMPACT_ATOMS: atom_id res chain seq x y z
N MET A 1 -3.54 12.99 8.79
CA MET A 1 -2.81 11.88 9.44
C MET A 1 -1.54 11.61 8.63
N ASP A 2 -0.40 11.65 9.31
CA ASP A 2 0.92 11.35 8.75
C ASP A 2 1.03 9.90 8.27
N ILE A 3 1.84 9.64 7.23
CA ILE A 3 1.98 8.31 6.64
C ILE A 3 2.55 7.28 7.62
N ASN A 4 3.49 7.69 8.48
CA ASN A 4 4.08 6.78 9.46
C ASN A 4 3.04 6.37 10.51
N ASN A 5 2.16 7.30 10.92
CA ASN A 5 1.06 6.97 11.83
C ASN A 5 0.10 5.96 11.20
N CYS A 6 -0.18 6.04 9.90
CA CYS A 6 -1.01 5.04 9.21
C CYS A 6 -0.33 3.67 9.17
N ILE A 7 0.99 3.63 8.91
CA ILE A 7 1.76 2.38 8.91
C ILE A 7 1.83 1.76 10.31
N ASP A 8 2.00 2.57 11.34
CA ASP A 8 2.00 2.11 12.74
C ASP A 8 0.62 1.52 13.13
N LEU A 9 -0.48 2.10 12.63
CA LEU A 9 -1.84 1.54 12.82
C LEU A 9 -1.99 0.15 12.18
N CYS A 10 -1.34 -0.12 11.04
CA CYS A 10 -1.34 -1.46 10.45
C CYS A 10 -0.77 -2.52 11.41
N VAL A 11 0.12 -2.14 12.34
CA VAL A 11 0.69 -3.08 13.34
C VAL A 11 -0.27 -3.35 14.49
N ILE A 12 -1.00 -2.30 14.90
CA ILE A 12 -1.91 -2.34 16.04
C ILE A 12 -3.16 -3.15 15.67
N ASN A 13 -3.76 -2.80 14.54
CA ASN A 13 -5.04 -3.36 14.11
C ASN A 13 -4.87 -4.58 13.20
N ASN A 14 -3.79 -4.62 12.41
CA ASN A 14 -3.48 -5.70 11.46
C ASN A 14 -4.66 -6.05 10.53
N THR A 15 -5.35 -5.02 10.03
CA THR A 15 -6.47 -5.19 9.10
C THR A 15 -6.07 -4.86 7.67
N ASP A 16 -6.73 -5.50 6.71
CA ASP A 16 -6.58 -5.17 5.28
C ASP A 16 -7.06 -3.74 4.97
N TYR A 17 -7.99 -3.20 5.77
CA TYR A 17 -8.46 -1.81 5.68
C TYR A 17 -7.32 -0.82 5.95
N ASP A 18 -6.58 -0.99 7.05
CA ASP A 18 -5.49 -0.07 7.41
C ASP A 18 -4.37 -0.12 6.35
N ILE A 19 -4.05 -1.31 5.85
CA ILE A 19 -3.07 -1.49 4.77
C ILE A 19 -3.56 -0.81 3.49
N SER A 20 -4.84 -0.94 3.17
CA SER A 20 -5.46 -0.30 2.00
C SER A 20 -5.50 1.22 2.10
N LEU A 21 -5.67 1.77 3.31
CA LEU A 21 -5.58 3.21 3.56
C LEU A 21 -4.15 3.72 3.32
N VAL A 22 -3.12 2.95 3.73
CA VAL A 22 -1.72 3.26 3.44
C VAL A 22 -1.45 3.22 1.93
N VAL A 23 -1.94 2.20 1.23
CA VAL A 23 -1.86 2.10 -0.24
C VAL A 23 -2.46 3.34 -0.89
N PHE A 24 -3.67 3.73 -0.48
CA PHE A 24 -4.31 4.95 -0.97
C PHE A 24 -3.43 6.19 -0.73
N LYS A 25 -2.99 6.44 0.50
CA LYS A 25 -2.18 7.63 0.82
C LYS A 25 -0.87 7.74 0.04
N ILE A 26 -0.24 6.61 -0.30
CA ILE A 26 1.02 6.59 -1.06
C ILE A 26 0.78 6.77 -2.56
N LEU A 27 -0.35 6.24 -3.07
CA LEU A 27 -0.62 6.13 -4.50
C LEU A 27 -1.76 7.05 -4.98
N GLU A 28 -2.30 7.88 -4.10
CA GLU A 28 -3.24 8.95 -4.42
C GLU A 28 -2.65 9.87 -5.50
N GLY A 29 -3.48 10.21 -6.50
CA GLY A 29 -3.05 10.99 -7.67
C GLY A 29 -2.26 10.20 -8.73
N LYS A 30 -1.81 8.97 -8.43
CA LYS A 30 -1.16 8.09 -9.42
C LYS A 30 -2.10 7.06 -10.02
N TYR A 31 -3.14 6.69 -9.29
CA TYR A 31 -4.14 5.70 -9.70
C TYR A 31 -5.55 6.26 -9.50
N ARG A 32 -6.48 5.80 -10.34
CA ARG A 32 -7.90 6.06 -10.14
C ARG A 32 -8.73 4.82 -10.46
N TYR A 33 -9.80 4.65 -9.69
CA TYR A 33 -10.81 3.63 -9.95
C TYR A 33 -11.79 4.14 -11.00
N ILE A 34 -12.18 3.28 -11.95
CA ILE A 34 -13.19 3.63 -12.97
C ILE A 34 -14.52 2.95 -12.65
N SER A 35 -14.66 1.68 -13.04
CA SER A 35 -15.84 0.85 -12.79
C SER A 35 -15.50 -0.62 -13.02
N ASN A 36 -16.35 -1.55 -12.55
CA ASN A 36 -16.19 -2.98 -12.82
C ASN A 36 -14.79 -3.55 -12.53
N ASN A 37 -14.15 -3.14 -11.42
CA ASN A 37 -12.78 -3.55 -11.05
C ASN A 37 -11.69 -3.10 -12.05
N ALA A 38 -12.00 -2.14 -12.93
CA ALA A 38 -11.05 -1.50 -13.82
C ALA A 38 -10.39 -0.30 -13.14
N TRP A 39 -9.09 -0.20 -13.34
CA TRP A 39 -8.22 0.83 -12.78
C TRP A 39 -7.45 1.50 -13.91
N GLU A 40 -7.10 2.76 -13.70
CA GLU A 40 -6.18 3.50 -14.55
C GLU A 40 -5.01 4.02 -13.72
N TYR A 41 -3.87 4.19 -14.37
CA TYR A 41 -2.71 4.85 -13.80
C TYR A 41 -2.35 6.09 -14.62
N LEU A 42 -1.77 7.09 -13.96
CA LEU A 42 -1.27 8.29 -14.60
C LEU A 42 0.12 7.98 -15.18
N ASN A 43 0.25 7.98 -16.50
CA ASN A 43 1.50 7.70 -17.17
C ASN A 43 2.46 8.92 -17.16
N LYS A 44 3.67 8.75 -17.71
CA LYS A 44 4.70 9.81 -17.76
C LYS A 44 4.30 11.05 -18.57
N ASP A 45 3.31 10.92 -19.46
CA ASP A 45 2.77 12.02 -20.27
C ASP A 45 1.58 12.70 -19.58
N ASN A 46 1.34 12.41 -18.30
CA ASN A 46 0.18 12.87 -17.52
C ASN A 46 -1.16 12.45 -18.15
N LYS A 47 -1.22 11.27 -18.77
CA LYS A 47 -2.43 10.68 -19.33
C LYS A 47 -2.87 9.48 -18.51
N TRP A 48 -4.17 9.38 -18.27
CA TRP A 48 -4.78 8.21 -17.65
C TRP A 48 -4.83 7.07 -18.66
N VAL A 49 -4.29 5.91 -18.27
CA VAL A 49 -4.19 4.72 -19.10
C VAL A 49 -4.72 3.52 -18.33
N SER A 50 -5.51 2.68 -18.98
CA SER A 50 -6.03 1.43 -18.43
C SER A 50 -4.93 0.53 -17.89
N ASP A 51 -5.01 0.19 -16.61
CA ASP A 51 -4.09 -0.74 -15.97
C ASP A 51 -4.57 -2.18 -16.15
N ILE A 52 -4.21 -2.76 -17.29
CA ILE A 52 -4.62 -4.12 -17.67
C ILE A 52 -4.15 -5.11 -16.61
N LYS A 53 -5.10 -5.86 -16.02
CA LYS A 53 -4.87 -6.82 -14.92
C LYS A 53 -4.23 -6.20 -13.66
N GLN A 54 -4.30 -4.87 -13.54
CA GLN A 54 -3.74 -4.09 -12.43
C GLN A 54 -2.22 -4.29 -12.27
N ASN A 55 -1.51 -4.50 -13.39
CA ASN A 55 -0.08 -4.84 -13.36
C ASN A 55 0.79 -3.70 -12.83
N ASN A 56 0.49 -2.44 -13.22
CA ASN A 56 1.24 -1.28 -12.75
C ASN A 56 0.95 -1.00 -11.28
N PHE A 57 -0.31 -1.14 -10.87
CA PHE A 57 -0.72 -0.97 -9.49
C PHE A 57 -0.05 -2.01 -8.59
N LYS A 58 -0.07 -3.29 -9.00
CA LYS A 58 0.68 -4.36 -8.31
C LYS A 58 2.16 -4.03 -8.21
N TYR A 59 2.78 -3.58 -9.29
CA TYR A 59 4.17 -3.20 -9.30
C TYR A 59 4.48 -2.05 -8.33
N SER A 60 3.62 -1.04 -8.28
CA SER A 60 3.77 0.11 -7.37
C SER A 60 3.61 -0.29 -5.91
N ILE A 61 2.71 -1.23 -5.61
CA ILE A 61 2.59 -1.79 -4.26
C ILE A 61 3.87 -2.55 -3.86
N LYS A 62 4.39 -3.40 -4.76
CA LYS A 62 5.64 -4.17 -4.54
C LYS A 62 6.89 -3.31 -4.39
N THR A 63 6.86 -2.08 -4.89
CA THR A 63 8.04 -1.20 -4.92
C THR A 63 7.86 -0.04 -3.95
N GLU A 64 6.94 0.86 -4.24
CA GLU A 64 6.74 2.08 -3.47
C GLU A 64 6.16 1.79 -2.08
N VAL A 65 5.00 1.14 -2.01
CA VAL A 65 4.32 0.88 -0.74
C VAL A 65 5.19 -0.01 0.16
N TYR A 66 5.72 -1.10 -0.41
CA TYR A 66 6.69 -1.96 0.27
C TYR A 66 7.86 -1.17 0.87
N THR A 67 8.43 -0.21 0.12
CA THR A 67 9.56 0.60 0.60
C THR A 67 9.20 1.45 1.82
N TYR A 68 7.97 1.99 1.88
CA TYR A 68 7.52 2.74 3.06
C TYR A 68 7.45 1.85 4.32
N PHE A 69 6.89 0.64 4.20
CA PHE A 69 6.84 -0.30 5.32
C PHE A 69 8.23 -0.72 5.80
N ILE A 70 9.16 -1.02 4.86
CA ILE A 70 10.54 -1.39 5.20
C ILE A 70 11.28 -0.23 5.88
N LYS A 71 11.18 0.99 5.34
CA LYS A 71 11.80 2.17 5.96
C LYS A 71 11.28 2.39 7.38
N ARG A 72 9.97 2.27 7.57
CA ARG A 72 9.38 2.43 8.90
C ARG A 72 9.83 1.34 9.88
N ALA A 73 9.95 0.10 9.41
CA ALA A 73 10.46 -1.01 10.23
C ALA A 73 11.90 -0.77 10.69
N ILE A 74 12.78 -0.28 9.80
CA ILE A 74 14.17 0.07 10.11
C ILE A 74 14.22 1.21 11.12
N GLU A 75 13.51 2.31 10.88
CA GLU A 75 13.47 3.46 11.79
C GLU A 75 13.06 3.07 13.22
N LEU A 76 12.09 2.18 13.36
CA LEU A 76 11.64 1.71 14.66
C LEU A 76 12.64 0.75 15.31
N CYS A 77 13.25 -0.13 14.50
CA CYS A 77 14.32 -1.01 14.96
C CYS A 77 15.49 -0.20 15.57
N ASP A 78 15.94 0.83 14.85
CA ASP A 78 17.06 1.68 15.27
C ASP A 78 16.74 2.50 16.53
N LYS A 79 15.49 2.95 16.68
CA LYS A 79 15.06 3.78 17.82
C LYS A 79 14.88 3.00 19.12
N THR A 80 14.49 1.73 19.04
CA THR A 80 14.06 0.98 20.23
C THR A 80 15.06 -0.07 20.72
N GLY A 81 16.17 -0.26 20.00
CA GLY A 81 17.35 -0.95 20.52
C GLY A 81 17.27 -2.48 20.66
N ASP A 82 16.10 -3.11 20.53
CA ASP A 82 15.99 -4.56 20.38
C ASP A 82 14.67 -4.95 19.72
N THR A 83 14.72 -5.99 18.88
CA THR A 83 13.65 -6.75 18.21
C THR A 83 12.19 -6.45 18.59
N ASN A 84 11.72 -5.24 18.29
CA ASN A 84 10.37 -4.86 18.65
C ASN A 84 9.37 -5.67 17.82
N ILE A 85 8.38 -6.28 18.48
CA ILE A 85 7.24 -6.97 17.86
C ILE A 85 6.66 -6.16 16.69
N ILE A 86 6.75 -4.82 16.78
CA ILE A 86 6.33 -3.86 15.77
C ILE A 86 7.14 -3.96 14.46
N SER A 87 8.47 -3.97 14.51
CA SER A 87 9.28 -4.08 13.29
C SER A 87 9.13 -5.45 12.64
N GLY A 88 9.03 -6.52 13.43
CA GLY A 88 8.70 -7.87 12.96
C GLY A 88 7.36 -7.92 12.23
N LYS A 89 6.30 -7.38 12.84
CA LYS A 89 4.97 -7.28 12.21
C LYS A 89 4.98 -6.46 10.92
N LEU A 90 5.75 -5.37 10.86
CA LEU A 90 5.90 -4.58 9.63
C LEU A 90 6.60 -5.37 8.53
N LEU A 91 7.63 -6.17 8.87
CA LEU A 91 8.28 -7.08 7.93
C LEU A 91 7.34 -8.18 7.45
N ASP A 92 6.48 -8.71 8.33
CA ASP A 92 5.45 -9.69 7.96
C ASP A 92 4.45 -9.10 6.96
N ILE A 93 3.93 -7.89 7.22
CA ILE A 93 3.08 -7.17 6.27
C ILE A 93 3.82 -6.96 4.94
N SER A 94 5.08 -6.50 5.01
CA SER A 94 5.92 -6.27 3.84
C SER A 94 6.14 -7.53 3.01
N SER A 95 6.23 -8.70 3.63
CA SER A 95 6.38 -9.98 2.93
C SER A 95 5.11 -10.34 2.15
N LYS A 96 3.91 -10.15 2.75
CA LYS A 96 2.63 -10.35 2.07
C LYS A 96 2.45 -9.40 0.88
N LEU A 97 2.95 -8.16 0.97
CA LEU A 97 2.95 -7.19 -0.13
C LEU A 97 3.86 -7.57 -1.32
N LYS A 98 4.52 -8.74 -1.29
CA LYS A 98 5.20 -9.34 -2.45
C LYS A 98 4.33 -10.39 -3.18
N GLU A 99 3.25 -10.85 -2.55
CA GLU A 99 2.39 -11.91 -3.06
C GLU A 99 1.26 -11.35 -3.92
N ASP A 100 1.21 -11.74 -5.20
CA ASP A 100 0.21 -11.22 -6.15
C ASP A 100 -1.24 -11.45 -5.70
N LYS A 101 -1.50 -12.59 -5.05
CA LYS A 101 -2.82 -12.93 -4.53
C LYS A 101 -3.26 -11.93 -3.45
N TYR A 102 -2.39 -11.66 -2.48
CA TYR A 102 -2.68 -10.72 -1.41
C TYR A 102 -2.80 -9.29 -1.93
N ILE A 103 -1.88 -8.85 -2.80
CA ILE A 103 -1.95 -7.53 -3.43
C ILE A 103 -3.28 -7.36 -4.19
N SER A 104 -3.74 -8.39 -4.89
CA SER A 104 -5.03 -8.32 -5.60
C SER A 104 -6.22 -8.17 -4.64
N MET A 105 -6.13 -8.67 -3.40
CA MET A 105 -7.13 -8.43 -2.36
C MET A 105 -7.05 -6.99 -1.85
N ILE A 106 -5.83 -6.50 -1.57
CA ILE A 106 -5.60 -5.12 -1.11
C ILE A 106 -6.04 -4.08 -2.15
N ILE A 107 -5.82 -4.31 -3.45
CA ILE A 107 -6.32 -3.41 -4.51
C ILE A 107 -7.85 -3.33 -4.49
N LYS A 108 -8.54 -4.47 -4.26
CA LYS A 108 -10.01 -4.47 -4.16
C LYS A 108 -10.48 -3.72 -2.92
N GLU A 109 -9.85 -3.94 -1.78
CA GLU A 109 -10.16 -3.25 -0.52
C GLU A 109 -9.87 -1.75 -0.64
N SER A 110 -8.79 -1.36 -1.32
CA SER A 110 -8.40 0.04 -1.55
C SER A 110 -9.43 0.81 -2.36
N ARG A 111 -10.27 0.15 -3.16
CA ARG A 111 -11.32 0.79 -3.97
C ARG A 111 -12.15 1.78 -3.17
N GLN A 112 -12.48 1.48 -1.91
CA GLN A 112 -13.30 2.34 -1.05
C GLN A 112 -12.72 3.75 -0.84
N PHE A 113 -11.41 3.92 -1.01
CA PHE A 113 -10.73 5.20 -0.86
C PHE A 113 -10.50 5.92 -2.19
N PHE A 114 -10.56 5.22 -3.32
CA PHE A 114 -10.36 5.78 -4.67
C PHE A 114 -11.67 6.10 -5.39
N ILE A 115 -12.81 5.84 -4.76
CA ILE A 115 -14.11 6.33 -5.22
C ILE A 115 -14.20 7.79 -4.78
N ASN A 116 -13.86 8.70 -5.69
CA ASN A 116 -14.30 10.08 -5.57
C ASN A 116 -15.73 10.15 -6.15
N GLU A 117 -16.64 10.73 -5.38
CA GLU A 117 -17.99 11.12 -5.84
C GLU A 117 -17.94 12.08 -7.04
#